data_AF-A0A2G8S4Z7-F1
#
_entry.id   AF-A0A2G8S4Z7-F1
#
_cell.length_a   1.000
_cell.length_b   1.000
_cell.length_c   1.000
_cell.angle_alpha   90.00
_cell.angle_beta   90.00
_cell.angle_gamma   90.00
#
_symmetry.space_group_name_H-M   'P 1'
#
loop_
_entity.id
_entity.type
_entity.pdbx_description
1 polymer ?
#
loop_
_entity_poly.entity_id
_entity_poly.type
_entity_poly.pdbx_seq_one_letter_code
_entity_poly.pdbx_strand_id
1 'polypeptide(L)'
;MLACVAVCGLFTRITFAAFFLPIALEVLKWSLRQSRFSVSSWARLVSLSLIVAITTTIGFIYADTTHFAHPQRNVESNLYFLHALEVTPLNFLRYNLLPSNLAQHGLHPRWLHLVVNLPMIATPGLLFYVIWAELDHTYPRTAEKSKEEDKVKLGVVETMQKVFNWVRWSGTTLLSIQPHQEPRFLIPLVAPMVALVVGNGRILRAGKLFWAVWIVSNVALAVLFGVLHQGGVVPSLFRVHDIVHDPATGLSAHDYRVVYWKTYMPPRHLLAVSQSGPSKSSISLVHLATESPKASNGPLLPQNL
;
A
#
# COMPACT_ATOMS: atom_id res chain seq x y z
N MET A 1 0.87 8.87 20.43
CA MET A 1 1.05 7.64 19.63
C MET A 1 0.29 7.68 18.31
N LEU A 2 -1.03 7.88 18.29
CA LEU A 2 -1.82 7.85 17.05
C LEU A 2 -1.36 8.87 15.99
N ALA A 3 -0.97 10.08 16.40
CA ALA A 3 -0.39 11.08 15.53
C ALA A 3 0.91 10.61 14.83
N CYS A 4 1.80 9.93 15.56
CA CYS A 4 3.01 9.34 15.01
C CYS A 4 2.67 8.22 14.01
N VAL A 5 1.75 7.32 14.36
CA VAL A 5 1.27 6.26 13.45
C VAL A 5 0.68 6.85 12.17
N ALA A 6 -0.09 7.95 12.28
CA ALA A 6 -0.66 8.64 11.12
C ALA A 6 0.41 9.17 10.18
N VAL A 7 1.42 9.85 10.71
CA VAL A 7 2.54 10.38 9.93
C VAL A 7 3.37 9.26 9.31
N CYS A 8 3.77 8.25 10.10
CA CYS A 8 4.50 7.08 9.58
C CYS A 8 3.72 6.39 8.46
N GLY A 9 2.42 6.20 8.63
CA GLY A 9 1.55 5.60 7.63
C GLY A 9 1.49 6.43 6.33
N LEU A 10 1.32 7.75 6.43
CA LEU A 10 1.27 8.63 5.26
C LEU A 10 2.60 8.69 4.48
N PHE A 11 3.73 8.74 5.19
CA PHE A 11 5.05 8.76 4.57
C PHE A 11 5.45 7.40 3.97
N THR A 12 5.03 6.29 4.57
CA THR A 12 5.27 4.96 3.99
C THR A 12 4.36 4.68 2.80
N ARG A 13 3.06 5.00 2.90
CA ARG A 13 2.07 4.83 1.82
C ARG A 13 0.93 5.83 1.96
N ILE A 14 0.74 6.72 0.97
CA ILE A 14 -0.36 7.70 0.99
C ILE A 14 -1.75 7.04 1.12
N THR A 15 -1.91 5.82 0.59
CA THR A 15 -3.15 5.03 0.67
C THR A 15 -3.56 4.72 2.12
N PHE A 16 -2.61 4.81 3.07
CA PHE A 16 -2.89 4.70 4.50
C PHE A 16 -3.96 5.70 4.97
N ALA A 17 -4.02 6.88 4.35
CA ALA A 17 -5.04 7.89 4.64
C ALA A 17 -6.47 7.32 4.57
N ALA A 18 -6.74 6.45 3.59
CA ALA A 18 -8.05 5.84 3.40
C ALA A 18 -8.45 4.91 4.56
N PHE A 19 -7.49 4.19 5.13
CA PHE A 19 -7.71 3.30 6.27
C PHE A 19 -7.75 4.07 7.59
N PHE A 20 -6.97 5.14 7.71
CA PHE A 20 -6.91 5.94 8.93
C PHE A 20 -8.10 6.88 9.09
N LEU A 21 -8.78 7.26 8.01
CA LEU A 21 -9.86 8.24 8.01
C LEU A 21 -10.96 7.94 9.06
N PRO A 22 -11.55 6.73 9.18
CA PRO A 22 -12.57 6.47 10.18
C PRO A 22 -12.06 6.59 11.62
N ILE A 23 -10.81 6.18 11.86
CA ILE A 23 -10.15 6.31 13.16
C ILE A 23 -9.96 7.79 13.49
N ALA A 24 -9.49 8.59 12.52
CA ALA A 24 -9.33 10.03 12.67
C ALA A 24 -10.67 10.72 12.98
N LEU A 25 -11.76 10.33 12.31
CA LEU A 25 -13.09 10.88 12.54
C LEU A 25 -13.64 10.54 13.92
N GLU A 26 -13.47 9.29 14.40
CA GLU A 26 -13.88 8.93 15.77
C GLU A 26 -13.04 9.65 16.83
N VAL A 27 -11.74 9.82 16.61
CA VAL A 27 -10.87 10.60 17.51
C VAL A 27 -11.25 12.07 17.51
N LEU A 28 -11.57 12.64 16.34
CA LEU A 28 -12.07 14.01 16.24
C LEU A 28 -13.38 14.17 17.02
N LYS A 29 -14.36 13.30 16.77
CA LYS A 29 -15.64 13.27 17.47
C LYS A 29 -15.47 13.14 18.99
N TRP A 30 -14.61 12.22 19.44
CA TRP A 30 -14.29 12.07 20.86
C TRP A 30 -13.66 13.33 21.44
N SER A 31 -12.67 13.91 20.75
CA SER A 31 -11.95 15.11 21.22
C SER A 31 -12.84 16.34 21.34
N LEU A 32 -13.78 16.54 20.39
CA LEU A 32 -14.75 17.63 20.40
C LEU A 32 -15.77 17.48 21.54
N ARG A 33 -16.23 16.25 21.81
CA ARG A 33 -17.11 15.97 22.95
C ARG A 33 -16.41 16.19 24.28
N GLN A 34 -15.16 15.72 24.39
CA GLN A 34 -14.36 15.87 25.60
C GLN A 34 -14.06 17.35 25.92
N SER A 35 -13.83 18.16 24.89
CA SER A 35 -13.62 19.61 25.05
C SER A 35 -14.90 20.40 25.29
N ARG A 36 -16.07 19.75 25.28
CA ARG A 36 -17.40 20.38 25.29
C ARG A 36 -17.54 21.42 24.17
N PHE A 37 -16.94 21.15 23.01
CA PHE A 37 -16.88 22.05 21.85
C PHE A 37 -16.21 23.41 22.13
N SER A 38 -15.47 23.54 23.23
CA SER A 38 -14.68 24.74 23.51
C SER A 38 -13.35 24.69 22.75
N VAL A 39 -13.07 25.74 21.96
CA VAL A 39 -11.86 25.84 21.13
C VAL A 39 -10.58 25.79 21.98
N SER A 40 -10.51 26.52 23.10
CA SER A 40 -9.33 26.54 23.97
C SER A 40 -9.06 25.18 24.62
N SER A 41 -10.11 24.51 25.11
CA SER A 41 -9.97 23.16 25.68
C SER A 41 -9.62 22.12 24.62
N TRP A 42 -10.18 22.24 23.42
CA TRP A 42 -9.84 21.36 22.30
C TRP A 42 -8.39 21.55 21.85
N ALA A 43 -7.94 22.80 21.68
CA ALA A 43 -6.57 23.14 21.32
C ALA A 43 -5.57 22.57 22.33
N ARG A 44 -5.86 22.68 23.64
CA ARG A 44 -5.03 22.08 24.69
C ARG A 44 -5.00 20.55 24.62
N LEU A 45 -6.11 19.91 24.25
CA LEU A 45 -6.19 18.46 24.14
C LEU A 45 -5.38 17.92 22.94
N VAL A 46 -5.40 18.64 21.81
CA VAL A 46 -4.75 18.19 20.57
C VAL A 46 -3.30 18.70 20.40
N SER A 47 -2.87 19.69 21.18
CA SER A 47 -1.56 20.33 21.05
C SER A 47 -0.39 19.34 21.08
N LEU A 48 -0.37 18.42 22.05
CA LEU A 48 0.70 17.42 22.15
C LEU A 48 0.70 16.49 20.93
N SER A 49 -0.48 16.10 20.45
CA SER A 49 -0.61 15.27 19.24
C SER A 49 -0.11 16.00 18.00
N LEU A 50 -0.38 17.31 17.91
CA LEU A 50 0.11 18.16 16.83
C LEU A 50 1.63 18.32 16.88
N ILE A 51 2.21 18.55 18.06
CA ILE A 51 3.67 18.60 18.24
C ILE A 51 4.31 17.29 17.77
N VAL A 52 3.77 16.14 18.21
CA VAL A 52 4.26 14.83 17.79
C VAL A 52 4.13 14.65 16.27
N ALA A 53 3.02 15.07 15.66
CA ALA A 53 2.85 14.98 14.21
C ALA A 53 3.89 15.83 13.46
N ILE A 54 4.12 17.06 13.91
CA ILE A 54 5.09 17.99 13.31
C ILE A 54 6.50 17.45 13.45
N THR A 55 6.92 17.03 14.65
CA THR A 55 8.28 16.51 14.87
C THR A 55 8.52 15.23 14.07
N THR A 56 7.54 14.33 14.02
CA THR A 56 7.64 13.09 13.21
C THR A 56 7.74 13.44 11.71
N THR A 57 6.94 14.41 11.24
CA THR A 57 6.96 14.87 9.84
C THR A 57 8.30 15.46 9.44
N ILE A 58 8.87 16.31 10.30
CA ILE A 58 10.22 16.89 10.08
C ILE A 58 11.26 15.77 10.01
N GLY A 59 11.17 14.77 10.89
CA GLY A 59 12.08 13.62 10.90
C GLY A 59 12.04 12.82 9.59
N PHE A 60 10.85 12.54 9.05
CA PHE A 60 10.72 11.87 7.76
C PHE A 60 11.22 12.72 6.59
N ILE A 61 10.86 14.01 6.54
CA ILE A 61 11.37 14.91 5.48
C ILE A 61 12.89 14.93 5.49
N TYR A 62 13.51 15.02 6.68
CA TYR A 62 14.97 14.97 6.81
C TYR A 62 15.55 13.64 6.31
N ALA A 63 14.98 12.50 6.75
CA ALA A 63 15.42 11.17 6.32
C ALA A 63 15.29 10.97 4.81
N ASP A 64 14.15 11.33 4.22
CA ASP A 64 13.92 11.20 2.78
C ASP A 64 14.82 12.16 1.99
N THR A 65 15.00 13.41 2.45
CA THR A 65 15.90 14.37 1.77
C THR A 65 17.35 13.89 1.78
N THR A 66 17.83 13.37 2.91
CA THR A 66 19.19 12.82 2.99
C THR A 66 19.37 11.55 2.15
N HIS A 67 18.35 10.71 2.05
CA HIS A 67 18.43 9.49 1.27
C HIS A 67 18.32 9.73 -0.24
N PHE A 68 17.37 10.57 -0.68
CA PHE A 68 17.03 10.73 -2.10
C PHE A 68 17.72 11.93 -2.75
N ALA A 69 17.91 13.06 -2.05
CA ALA A 69 18.49 14.27 -2.64
C ALA A 69 20.01 14.36 -2.50
N HIS A 70 20.57 13.90 -1.38
CA HIS A 70 22.00 14.04 -1.08
C HIS A 70 22.96 13.24 -2.01
N PRO A 71 22.60 12.05 -2.53
CA PRO A 71 23.47 11.33 -3.46
C PRO A 71 23.46 11.89 -4.88
N GLN A 72 22.43 12.65 -5.27
CA GLN A 72 22.22 13.10 -6.66
C GLN A 72 22.64 14.55 -6.91
N ARG A 73 22.69 15.37 -5.86
CA ARG A 73 23.09 16.77 -5.94
C ARG A 73 24.27 16.94 -5.01
N ASN A 74 25.42 17.40 -5.51
CA ASN A 74 26.55 17.82 -4.68
C ASN A 74 26.14 19.07 -3.90
N VAL A 75 25.28 18.91 -2.89
CA VAL A 75 24.70 20.01 -2.11
C VAL A 75 25.72 20.44 -1.06
N GLU A 76 26.72 21.20 -1.47
CA GLU A 76 27.75 21.72 -0.55
C GLU A 76 27.28 22.95 0.27
N SER A 77 26.07 23.48 0.03
CA SER A 77 25.58 24.67 0.74
C SER A 77 24.16 24.52 1.29
N ASN A 78 24.00 24.90 2.57
CA ASN A 78 22.75 24.85 3.34
C ASN A 78 21.57 25.58 2.66
N LEU A 79 21.83 26.56 1.79
CA LEU A 79 20.80 27.31 1.07
C LEU A 79 20.10 26.46 -0.01
N TYR A 80 20.77 25.47 -0.59
CA TYR A 80 20.19 24.55 -1.58
C TYR A 80 19.47 23.36 -0.94
N PHE A 81 19.74 23.06 0.33
CA PHE A 81 19.05 22.01 1.07
C PHE A 81 17.55 22.27 1.19
N LEU A 82 17.15 23.53 1.44
CA LEU A 82 15.74 23.93 1.53
C LEU A 82 14.99 23.78 0.19
N HIS A 83 15.68 23.98 -0.94
CA HIS A 83 15.11 23.75 -2.28
C HIS A 83 15.10 22.28 -2.67
N ALA A 84 15.87 21.44 -1.97
CA ALA A 84 15.97 20.00 -2.20
C ALA A 84 15.09 19.17 -1.25
N LEU A 85 14.24 19.80 -0.43
CA LEU A 85 13.38 19.10 0.52
C LEU A 85 12.45 18.11 -0.19
N GLU A 86 12.62 16.83 0.15
CA GLU A 86 11.79 15.75 -0.35
C GLU A 86 10.59 15.55 0.57
N VAL A 87 9.44 16.07 0.15
CA VAL A 87 8.16 15.85 0.85
C VAL A 87 7.43 14.71 0.15
N THR A 88 7.79 13.48 0.49
CA THR A 88 7.36 12.25 -0.20
C THR A 88 5.85 12.14 -0.43
N PRO A 89 4.97 12.37 0.55
CA PRO A 89 3.52 12.35 0.32
C PRO A 89 3.05 13.37 -0.73
N LEU A 90 3.63 14.57 -0.72
CA LEU A 90 3.28 15.64 -1.66
C LEU A 90 3.83 15.36 -3.06
N ASN A 91 5.06 14.84 -3.15
CA ASN A 91 5.69 14.45 -4.40
C ASN A 91 4.92 13.31 -5.06
N PHE A 92 4.46 12.33 -4.27
CA PHE A 92 3.56 11.27 -4.74
C PHE A 92 2.26 11.85 -5.33
N LEU A 93 1.61 12.78 -4.62
CA LEU A 93 0.37 13.39 -5.10
C LEU A 93 0.60 14.18 -6.39
N ARG A 94 1.66 15.00 -6.46
CA ARG A 94 2.01 15.75 -7.68
C ARG A 94 2.23 14.82 -8.86
N TYR A 95 2.91 13.69 -8.65
CA TYR A 95 3.15 12.70 -9.70
C TYR A 95 1.84 12.03 -10.19
N ASN A 96 0.97 11.62 -9.26
CA ASN A 96 -0.26 10.87 -9.59
C ASN A 96 -1.45 11.76 -9.99
N LEU A 97 -1.38 13.07 -9.79
CA LEU A 97 -2.40 14.01 -10.29
C LEU A 97 -2.19 14.37 -11.77
N LEU A 98 -1.02 14.06 -12.35
CA LEU A 98 -0.73 14.31 -13.76
C LEU A 98 -1.28 13.18 -14.65
N PRO A 99 -2.25 13.45 -15.55
CA PRO A 99 -2.89 12.42 -16.37
C PRO A 99 -1.91 11.69 -17.31
N SER A 100 -0.84 12.35 -17.73
CA SER A 100 0.23 11.77 -18.56
C SER A 100 0.95 10.60 -17.89
N ASN A 101 1.09 10.64 -16.56
CA ASN A 101 1.72 9.57 -15.79
C ASN A 101 0.75 8.40 -15.59
N LEU A 102 -0.54 8.70 -15.42
CA LEU A 102 -1.59 7.70 -15.29
C LEU A 102 -1.80 6.91 -16.57
N ALA A 103 -1.60 7.52 -17.74
CA ALA A 103 -1.70 6.84 -19.03
C ALA A 103 -0.66 5.72 -19.21
N GLN A 104 0.44 5.75 -18.45
CA GLN A 104 1.45 4.67 -18.45
C GLN A 104 1.06 3.49 -17.58
N HIS A 105 -0.01 3.64 -16.77
CA HIS A 105 -0.53 2.61 -15.89
C HIS A 105 -1.83 2.05 -16.46
N GLY A 106 -2.07 0.75 -16.22
CA GLY A 106 -3.29 0.09 -16.67
C GLY A 106 -4.53 0.74 -16.04
N LEU A 107 -5.54 1.02 -16.85
CA LEU A 107 -6.84 1.47 -16.36
C LEU A 107 -7.67 0.27 -15.93
N HIS A 108 -8.20 0.32 -14.71
CA HIS A 108 -9.06 -0.72 -14.18
C HIS A 108 -10.49 -0.21 -13.96
N PRO A 109 -11.51 -1.07 -14.12
CA PRO A 109 -12.86 -0.68 -13.78
C PRO A 109 -12.99 -0.47 -12.27
N ARG A 110 -13.77 0.54 -11.85
CA ARG A 110 -13.89 0.96 -10.44
C ARG A 110 -14.40 -0.14 -9.50
N TRP A 111 -15.07 -1.16 -10.03
CA TRP A 111 -15.57 -2.30 -9.26
C TRP A 111 -14.52 -3.39 -9.00
N LEU A 112 -13.34 -3.34 -9.63
CA LEU A 112 -12.34 -4.42 -9.56
C LEU A 112 -11.88 -4.67 -8.12
N HIS A 113 -11.63 -3.60 -7.35
CA HIS A 113 -11.27 -3.72 -5.93
C HIS A 113 -12.33 -4.48 -5.13
N LEU A 114 -13.61 -4.19 -5.33
CA LEU A 114 -14.70 -4.78 -4.57
C LEU A 114 -15.02 -6.22 -4.99
N VAL A 115 -15.06 -6.49 -6.30
CA VAL A 115 -15.59 -7.76 -6.86
C VAL A 115 -14.50 -8.81 -7.06
N VAL A 116 -13.26 -8.41 -7.31
CA VAL A 116 -12.17 -9.34 -7.62
C VAL A 116 -11.10 -9.31 -6.54
N ASN A 117 -10.54 -8.13 -6.27
CA ASN A 117 -9.38 -8.04 -5.38
C ASN A 117 -9.74 -8.34 -3.92
N LEU A 118 -10.90 -7.89 -3.44
CA LEU A 118 -11.32 -8.14 -2.07
C LEU A 118 -11.62 -9.63 -1.81
N PRO A 119 -12.41 -10.35 -2.64
CA PRO A 119 -12.56 -11.80 -2.49
C PRO A 119 -11.26 -12.57 -2.61
N MET A 120 -10.32 -12.10 -3.44
CA MET A 120 -9.02 -12.72 -3.58
C MET A 120 -8.16 -12.59 -2.32
N ILE A 121 -8.12 -11.41 -1.69
CA ILE A 121 -7.34 -11.16 -0.47
C ILE A 121 -8.01 -11.76 0.77
N ALA A 122 -9.33 -11.62 0.90
CA ALA A 122 -10.06 -12.17 2.04
C ALA A 122 -10.22 -13.69 1.93
N THR A 123 -10.22 -14.26 0.72
CA THR A 123 -10.79 -15.57 0.38
C THR A 123 -12.32 -15.61 0.54
N PRO A 124 -13.03 -16.46 -0.23
CA PRO A 124 -14.50 -16.54 -0.15
C PRO A 124 -15.02 -16.87 1.25
N GLY A 125 -14.31 -17.72 2.00
CA GLY A 125 -14.71 -18.15 3.34
C GLY A 125 -14.70 -17.01 4.36
N LEU A 126 -13.62 -16.22 4.44
CA LEU A 126 -13.58 -15.07 5.35
C LEU A 126 -14.59 -14.01 4.92
N LEU A 127 -14.68 -13.72 3.62
CA LEU A 127 -15.57 -12.68 3.11
C LEU A 127 -17.04 -13.00 3.42
N PHE A 128 -17.43 -14.27 3.35
CA PHE A 128 -18.76 -14.72 3.79
C PHE A 128 -19.03 -14.34 5.25
N TYR A 129 -18.09 -14.63 6.16
CA TYR A 129 -18.26 -14.27 7.57
C TYR A 129 -18.20 -12.75 7.82
N VAL A 130 -17.42 -11.99 7.05
CA VAL A 130 -17.41 -10.52 7.13
C VAL A 130 -18.78 -9.95 6.78
N ILE A 131 -19.35 -10.37 5.64
CA ILE A 131 -20.68 -9.94 5.21
C ILE A 131 -21.72 -10.35 6.25
N TRP A 132 -21.60 -11.56 6.81
CA TRP A 132 -22.52 -12.01 7.85
C TRP A 132 -22.42 -11.18 9.13
N ALA A 133 -21.21 -10.85 9.58
CA ALA A 133 -20.99 -10.00 10.74
C ALA A 133 -21.60 -8.60 10.54
N GLU A 134 -21.52 -8.04 9.32
CA GLU A 134 -22.14 -6.76 9.00
C GLU A 134 -23.66 -6.80 8.99
N LEU A 135 -24.24 -7.88 8.46
CA LEU A 135 -25.68 -8.09 8.49
C LEU A 135 -26.19 -8.20 9.93
N ASP A 136 -25.48 -8.92 10.80
CA ASP A 136 -25.82 -9.02 12.23
C ASP A 136 -25.72 -7.66 12.95
N HIS A 137 -24.69 -6.86 12.64
CA HIS A 137 -24.55 -5.51 13.20
C HIS A 137 -25.67 -4.56 12.75
N THR A 138 -26.17 -4.73 11.53
CA THR A 138 -27.26 -3.90 10.95
C THR A 138 -28.63 -4.35 11.47
N TYR A 139 -28.81 -5.66 11.66
CA TYR A 139 -30.06 -6.28 12.11
C TYR A 139 -29.82 -7.15 13.36
N PRO A 140 -29.56 -6.53 14.52
CA PRO A 140 -29.31 -7.28 15.75
C PRO A 140 -30.54 -8.11 16.13
N ARG A 141 -30.39 -9.43 16.12
CA ARG A 141 -31.44 -10.36 16.58
C ARG A 141 -31.53 -10.28 18.10
N THR A 142 -32.54 -9.54 18.58
CA THR A 142 -33.11 -9.50 19.95
C THR A 142 -32.11 -9.48 21.13
N ALA A 143 -32.09 -8.33 21.79
CA ALA A 143 -31.32 -7.97 22.97
C ALA A 143 -31.30 -9.00 24.11
N GLU A 144 -30.14 -9.62 24.34
CA GLU A 144 -29.78 -10.08 25.68
C GLU A 144 -29.50 -8.86 26.56
N LYS A 145 -30.27 -8.70 27.64
CA LYS A 145 -30.09 -7.64 28.63
C LYS A 145 -28.80 -7.90 29.41
N SER A 146 -27.73 -7.16 29.10
CA SER A 146 -26.46 -7.21 29.85
C SER A 146 -26.45 -6.26 31.06
N LYS A 147 -25.70 -6.64 32.11
CA LYS A 147 -25.54 -5.88 33.36
C LYS A 147 -24.79 -4.56 33.13
N GLU A 148 -24.86 -3.63 34.07
CA GLU A 148 -24.39 -2.25 33.90
C GLU A 148 -22.86 -2.10 33.69
N GLU A 149 -22.04 -2.94 34.32
CA GLU A 149 -20.59 -3.01 34.02
C GLU A 149 -20.30 -3.64 32.65
N ASP A 150 -21.13 -4.59 32.22
CA ASP A 150 -21.05 -5.17 30.88
C ASP A 150 -21.43 -4.13 29.82
N LYS A 151 -22.32 -3.17 30.12
CA LYS A 151 -22.71 -2.10 29.18
C LYS A 151 -21.55 -1.20 28.77
N VAL A 152 -20.63 -0.85 29.69
CA VAL A 152 -19.48 0.01 29.37
C VAL A 152 -18.48 -0.73 28.48
N LYS A 153 -18.14 -1.98 28.83
CA LYS A 153 -17.26 -2.82 28.02
C LYS A 153 -17.87 -3.14 26.65
N LEU A 154 -19.17 -3.41 26.62
CA LEU A 154 -19.94 -3.62 25.39
C LEU A 154 -19.90 -2.37 24.49
N GLY A 155 -20.01 -1.17 25.06
CA GLY A 155 -19.94 0.08 24.29
C GLY A 155 -18.59 0.34 23.62
N VAL A 156 -17.47 -0.02 24.29
CA VAL A 156 -16.13 0.08 23.69
C VAL A 156 -15.97 -0.92 22.55
N VAL A 157 -16.36 -2.18 22.77
CA VAL A 157 -16.30 -3.24 21.75
C VAL A 157 -17.18 -2.89 20.55
N GLU A 158 -18.39 -2.39 20.78
CA GLU A 158 -19.30 -1.95 19.72
C GLU A 158 -18.69 -0.79 18.92
N THR A 159 -18.05 0.17 19.58
CA THR A 159 -17.35 1.26 18.90
C THR A 159 -16.18 0.74 18.06
N MET A 160 -15.39 -0.21 18.58
CA MET A 160 -14.30 -0.83 17.83
C MET A 160 -14.80 -1.57 16.59
N GLN A 161 -15.87 -2.37 16.72
CA GLN A 161 -16.49 -3.07 15.60
C GLN A 161 -17.02 -2.11 14.54
N LYS A 162 -17.69 -1.02 14.95
CA LYS A 162 -18.11 0.06 14.04
C LYS A 162 -16.92 0.68 13.30
N VAL A 163 -15.83 0.98 14.00
CA VAL A 163 -14.62 1.52 13.38
C VAL A 163 -14.03 0.53 12.37
N PHE A 164 -13.89 -0.75 12.71
CA PHE A 164 -13.36 -1.74 11.76
C PHE A 164 -14.23 -1.87 10.50
N ASN A 165 -15.55 -1.82 10.64
CA ASN A 165 -16.47 -1.85 9.51
C ASN A 165 -16.28 -0.60 8.63
N TRP A 166 -16.18 0.58 9.25
CA TRP A 166 -15.90 1.81 8.51
C TRP A 166 -14.53 1.82 7.84
N VAL A 167 -13.49 1.26 8.47
CA VAL A 167 -12.14 1.11 7.87
C VAL A 167 -12.19 0.23 6.63
N ARG A 168 -12.97 -0.85 6.67
CA ARG A 168 -13.18 -1.72 5.50
C ARG A 168 -13.85 -0.97 4.35
N TRP A 169 -14.93 -0.25 4.62
CA TRP A 169 -15.66 0.51 3.61
C TRP A 169 -14.89 1.72 3.09
N SER A 170 -14.24 2.49 3.96
CA SER A 170 -13.43 3.65 3.54
C SER A 170 -12.22 3.21 2.71
N GLY A 171 -11.51 2.18 3.16
CA GLY A 171 -10.36 1.63 2.47
C GLY A 171 -10.71 1.10 1.09
N THR A 172 -11.75 0.27 0.98
CA THR A 172 -12.19 -0.26 -0.32
C THR A 172 -12.70 0.85 -1.24
N THR A 173 -13.58 1.74 -0.75
CA THR A 173 -14.22 2.75 -1.60
C THR A 173 -13.24 3.81 -2.07
N LEU A 174 -12.41 4.36 -1.18
CA LEU A 174 -11.48 5.43 -1.56
C LEU A 174 -10.37 4.93 -2.49
N LEU A 175 -9.92 3.68 -2.31
CA LEU A 175 -8.94 3.07 -3.22
C LEU A 175 -9.57 2.66 -4.56
N SER A 176 -10.87 2.35 -4.57
CA SER A 176 -11.62 2.05 -5.80
C SER A 176 -11.83 3.28 -6.70
N ILE A 177 -11.65 4.51 -6.17
CA ILE A 177 -11.71 5.74 -6.97
C ILE A 177 -10.49 5.86 -7.89
N GLN A 178 -9.35 5.31 -7.46
CA GLN A 178 -8.11 5.41 -8.22
C GLN A 178 -8.18 4.56 -9.50
N PRO A 179 -7.72 5.08 -10.66
CA PRO A 179 -7.72 4.32 -11.91
C PRO A 179 -6.86 3.07 -11.86
N HIS A 180 -5.75 3.15 -11.11
CA HIS A 180 -4.83 2.04 -10.91
C HIS A 180 -5.24 1.23 -9.68
N GLN A 181 -5.64 -0.02 -9.90
CA GLN A 181 -6.18 -0.89 -8.85
C GLN A 181 -5.43 -2.20 -8.78
N GLU A 182 -4.62 -2.35 -7.73
CA GLU A 182 -3.95 -3.60 -7.44
C GLU A 182 -4.47 -4.25 -6.14
N PRO A 183 -4.50 -5.59 -6.07
CA PRO A 183 -4.93 -6.31 -4.86
C PRO A 183 -4.09 -6.00 -3.63
N ARG A 184 -2.78 -5.76 -3.81
CA ARG A 184 -1.87 -5.46 -2.69
C ARG A 184 -2.26 -4.21 -1.91
N PHE A 185 -3.00 -3.28 -2.52
CA PHE A 185 -3.49 -2.09 -1.83
C PHE A 185 -4.54 -2.43 -0.77
N LEU A 186 -5.23 -3.57 -0.87
CA LEU A 186 -6.26 -4.00 0.08
C LEU A 186 -5.71 -4.90 1.22
N ILE A 187 -4.44 -5.31 1.19
CA ILE A 187 -3.83 -6.16 2.25
C ILE A 187 -4.06 -5.61 3.66
N PRO A 188 -3.95 -4.28 3.92
CA PRO A 188 -4.21 -3.74 5.26
C PRO A 188 -5.62 -4.02 5.80
N LEU A 189 -6.59 -4.37 4.94
CA LEU A 189 -7.95 -4.71 5.34
C LEU A 189 -8.09 -6.11 5.95
N VAL A 190 -7.10 -7.00 5.78
CA VAL A 190 -7.17 -8.36 6.35
C VAL A 190 -7.34 -8.31 7.86
N ALA A 191 -6.54 -7.49 8.55
CA ALA A 191 -6.61 -7.37 10.01
C ALA A 191 -7.97 -6.87 10.53
N PRO A 192 -8.55 -5.74 10.06
CA PRO A 192 -9.88 -5.32 10.50
C PRO A 192 -10.98 -6.30 10.09
N MET A 193 -10.88 -6.98 8.94
CA MET A 193 -11.84 -8.03 8.56
C MET A 193 -11.81 -9.22 9.52
N VAL A 194 -10.63 -9.70 9.90
CA VAL A 194 -10.50 -10.76 10.90
C VAL A 194 -11.03 -10.29 12.26
N ALA A 195 -10.70 -9.07 12.68
CA ALA A 195 -11.18 -8.51 13.94
C ALA A 195 -12.71 -8.34 13.97
N LEU A 196 -13.33 -7.98 12.84
CA LEU A 196 -14.80 -7.94 12.69
C LEU A 196 -15.42 -9.31 12.93
N VAL A 197 -14.87 -10.31 12.24
CA VAL A 197 -15.42 -11.66 12.23
C VAL A 197 -15.20 -12.37 13.56
N VAL A 198 -14.05 -12.20 14.20
CA VAL A 198 -13.78 -12.71 15.55
C VAL A 198 -14.66 -12.02 16.58
N GLY A 199 -14.85 -10.70 16.48
CA GLY A 199 -15.71 -9.95 17.40
C GLY A 199 -17.18 -10.35 17.33
N ASN A 200 -17.68 -10.77 16.17
CA ASN A 200 -19.01 -11.36 16.02
C ASN A 200 -19.11 -12.78 16.61
N GLY A 201 -17.99 -13.51 16.71
CA GLY A 201 -17.89 -14.82 17.37
C GLY A 201 -18.43 -16.01 16.57
N ARG A 202 -19.16 -15.79 15.47
CA ARG A 202 -19.73 -16.91 14.66
C ARG A 202 -18.68 -17.74 13.93
N ILE A 203 -17.55 -17.14 13.53
CA ILE A 203 -16.45 -17.90 12.92
C ILE A 203 -15.87 -18.95 13.87
N LEU A 204 -15.99 -18.75 15.18
CA LEU A 204 -15.50 -19.71 16.18
C LEU A 204 -16.33 -21.00 16.15
N ARG A 205 -17.53 -20.96 15.57
CA ARG A 205 -18.40 -22.12 15.33
C ARG A 205 -18.36 -22.60 13.89
N ALA A 206 -17.35 -22.18 13.11
CA ALA A 206 -17.22 -22.57 11.73
C ALA A 206 -16.99 -24.09 11.60
N GLY A 207 -17.80 -24.73 10.76
CA GLY A 207 -17.71 -26.16 10.51
C GLY A 207 -16.56 -26.55 9.57
N LYS A 208 -16.41 -27.86 9.33
CA LYS A 208 -15.37 -28.42 8.44
C LYS A 208 -15.37 -27.82 7.03
N LEU A 209 -16.56 -27.45 6.52
CA LEU A 209 -16.70 -26.85 5.19
C LEU A 209 -15.96 -25.51 5.06
N PHE A 210 -16.01 -24.66 6.09
CA PHE A 210 -15.29 -23.39 6.09
C PHE A 210 -13.78 -23.62 5.98
N TRP A 211 -13.23 -24.50 6.82
CA TRP A 211 -11.80 -24.82 6.80
C TRP A 211 -11.38 -25.44 5.47
N ALA A 212 -12.19 -26.35 4.91
CA ALA A 212 -11.92 -26.93 3.60
C ALA A 212 -11.87 -25.86 2.50
N VAL A 213 -12.90 -25.00 2.40
CA VAL A 213 -12.94 -23.91 1.41
C VAL A 213 -11.78 -22.93 1.61
N TRP A 214 -11.48 -22.56 2.85
CA TRP A 214 -10.40 -21.63 3.17
C TRP A 214 -9.03 -22.20 2.80
N ILE A 215 -8.72 -23.45 3.18
CA ILE A 215 -7.45 -24.11 2.85
C ILE A 215 -7.31 -24.25 1.33
N VAL A 216 -8.33 -24.79 0.66
CA VAL A 216 -8.28 -24.99 -0.81
C VAL A 216 -8.09 -23.66 -1.54
N SER A 217 -8.81 -22.61 -1.12
CA SER A 217 -8.66 -21.28 -1.73
C SER A 217 -7.26 -20.71 -1.53
N ASN A 218 -6.69 -20.81 -0.33
CA ASN A 218 -5.33 -20.32 -0.06
C ASN A 218 -4.26 -21.12 -0.81
N VAL A 219 -4.39 -22.45 -0.87
CA VAL A 219 -3.47 -23.29 -1.65
C VAL A 219 -3.54 -22.93 -3.13
N ALA A 220 -4.74 -22.78 -3.69
CA ALA A 220 -4.93 -22.38 -5.08
C ALA A 220 -4.30 -21.00 -5.37
N LEU A 221 -4.54 -20.01 -4.50
CA LEU A 221 -3.96 -18.68 -4.64
C LEU A 221 -2.44 -18.68 -4.46
N ALA A 222 -1.91 -19.48 -3.53
CA ALA A 222 -0.46 -19.62 -3.32
C ALA A 222 0.23 -20.24 -4.54
N VAL A 223 -0.37 -21.25 -5.16
CA VAL A 223 0.15 -21.82 -6.42
C VAL A 223 0.06 -20.80 -7.56
N LEU A 224 -1.11 -20.15 -7.72
CA LEU A 224 -1.33 -19.20 -8.80
C LEU A 224 -0.37 -18.01 -8.69
N PHE A 225 -0.28 -17.35 -7.54
CA PHE A 225 0.50 -16.12 -7.38
C PHE A 225 1.96 -16.36 -6.97
N GLY A 226 2.22 -17.38 -6.15
CA GLY A 226 3.56 -17.70 -5.66
C GLY A 226 4.39 -18.49 -6.67
N VAL A 227 3.75 -19.27 -7.55
CA VAL A 227 4.46 -20.10 -8.53
C VAL A 227 4.15 -19.66 -9.96
N LEU A 228 2.90 -19.69 -10.40
CA LEU A 228 2.57 -19.52 -11.83
C LEU A 228 2.75 -18.07 -12.31
N HIS A 229 2.28 -17.09 -11.54
CA HIS A 229 2.28 -15.67 -11.92
C HIS A 229 3.69 -15.07 -11.94
N GLN A 230 4.60 -15.56 -11.09
CA GLN A 230 5.93 -14.96 -10.90
C GLN A 230 7.08 -15.92 -11.27
N GLY A 231 6.79 -17.19 -11.55
CA GLY A 231 7.79 -18.25 -11.71
C GLY A 231 8.72 -18.08 -12.91
N GLY A 232 8.37 -17.25 -13.90
CA GLY A 232 9.25 -16.98 -15.04
C GLY A 232 10.25 -15.84 -14.82
N VAL A 233 9.95 -14.89 -13.93
CA VAL A 233 10.73 -13.65 -13.79
C VAL A 233 12.09 -13.94 -13.15
N VAL A 234 12.10 -14.65 -12.02
CA VAL A 234 13.34 -14.94 -11.29
C VAL A 234 14.30 -15.85 -12.09
N PRO A 235 13.87 -16.96 -12.70
CA PRO A 235 14.75 -17.76 -13.56
C PRO A 235 15.25 -16.99 -14.78
N SER A 236 14.42 -16.13 -15.39
CA SER A 236 14.88 -15.29 -16.52
C SER A 236 15.99 -14.32 -16.11
N LEU A 237 15.90 -13.72 -14.92
CA LEU A 237 16.91 -12.82 -14.38
C LEU A 237 18.25 -13.53 -14.16
N PHE A 238 18.23 -14.70 -13.52
CA PHE A 238 19.44 -15.50 -13.32
C PHE A 238 20.04 -15.95 -14.64
N ARG A 239 19.21 -16.40 -15.59
CA ARG A 239 19.71 -16.81 -16.91
C ARG A 239 20.36 -15.67 -17.68
N VAL A 240 19.78 -14.46 -17.63
CA VAL A 240 20.36 -13.26 -18.25
C VAL A 240 21.67 -12.88 -17.56
N HIS A 241 21.71 -12.92 -16.23
CA HIS A 241 22.92 -12.67 -15.45
C HIS A 241 24.05 -13.63 -15.86
N ASP A 242 23.77 -14.94 -15.94
CA ASP A 242 24.74 -15.93 -16.35
C ASP A 242 25.27 -15.65 -17.77
N ILE A 243 24.40 -15.34 -18.74
CA ILE A 243 24.82 -15.04 -20.12
C ILE A 243 25.73 -13.80 -20.19
N VAL A 244 25.40 -12.77 -19.42
CA VAL A 244 26.11 -11.49 -19.42
C VAL A 244 27.47 -11.60 -18.74
N HIS A 245 27.57 -12.43 -17.70
CA HIS A 245 28.78 -12.56 -16.87
C HIS A 245 29.58 -13.83 -17.12
N ASP A 246 29.19 -14.70 -18.06
CA ASP A 246 29.91 -15.94 -18.38
C ASP A 246 31.29 -15.62 -19.02
N PRO A 247 32.41 -15.88 -18.32
CA PRO A 247 33.74 -15.60 -18.83
C PRO A 247 34.13 -16.52 -20.00
N ALA A 248 33.46 -17.67 -20.19
CA ALA A 248 33.76 -18.63 -21.25
C ALA A 248 33.29 -18.16 -22.64
N THR A 249 32.34 -17.22 -22.69
CA THR A 249 31.85 -16.70 -23.98
C THR A 249 32.86 -15.75 -24.64
N GLY A 250 33.86 -15.20 -23.92
CA GLY A 250 34.88 -14.33 -24.51
C GLY A 250 34.34 -13.00 -25.08
N LEU A 251 33.08 -12.66 -24.82
CA LEU A 251 32.34 -11.53 -25.39
C LEU A 251 32.47 -10.23 -24.55
N SER A 252 33.67 -9.90 -24.03
CA SER A 252 33.93 -8.70 -23.22
C SER A 252 33.74 -7.35 -23.95
N ALA A 253 33.18 -7.35 -25.16
CA ALA A 253 33.09 -6.19 -26.05
C ALA A 253 31.70 -5.94 -26.66
N HIS A 254 30.65 -6.68 -26.28
CA HIS A 254 29.33 -6.51 -26.88
C HIS A 254 28.32 -5.84 -25.93
N ASP A 255 27.65 -4.82 -26.46
CA ASP A 255 26.50 -4.18 -25.83
C ASP A 255 25.31 -5.14 -25.86
N TYR A 256 24.96 -5.70 -24.71
CA TYR A 256 23.80 -6.58 -24.58
C TYR A 256 22.52 -5.75 -24.55
N ARG A 257 21.56 -6.06 -25.43
CA ARG A 257 20.22 -5.49 -25.39
C ARG A 257 19.23 -6.52 -24.88
N VAL A 258 18.80 -6.38 -23.64
CA VAL A 258 17.83 -7.29 -23.01
C VAL A 258 16.44 -6.70 -23.18
N VAL A 259 15.59 -7.42 -23.91
CA VAL A 259 14.23 -6.99 -24.23
C VAL A 259 13.22 -7.76 -23.40
N TYR A 260 12.49 -7.06 -22.54
CA TYR A 260 11.31 -7.60 -21.85
C TYR A 260 10.06 -7.18 -22.62
N TRP A 261 9.32 -8.16 -23.15
CA TRP A 261 8.12 -7.97 -23.96
C TRP A 261 6.89 -8.47 -23.20
N LYS A 262 5.86 -7.61 -23.07
CA LYS A 262 4.58 -7.95 -22.40
C LYS A 262 4.69 -8.49 -20.96
N THR A 263 5.82 -8.27 -20.29
CA THR A 263 6.02 -8.56 -18.88
C THR A 263 6.34 -7.26 -18.15
N TYR A 264 6.17 -7.20 -16.82
CA TYR A 264 6.74 -6.09 -16.06
C TYR A 264 8.26 -6.08 -16.19
N MET A 265 8.85 -4.89 -16.17
CA MET A 265 10.31 -4.75 -16.12
C MET A 265 10.81 -5.34 -14.79
N PRO A 266 11.79 -6.25 -14.80
CA PRO A 266 12.26 -6.85 -13.57
C PRO A 266 13.14 -5.88 -12.77
N PRO A 267 13.40 -6.18 -11.48
CA PRO A 267 14.27 -5.36 -10.65
C PRO A 267 15.70 -5.30 -11.23
N ARG A 268 16.11 -4.11 -11.66
CA ARG A 268 17.40 -3.90 -12.35
C ARG A 268 18.62 -4.20 -11.47
N HIS A 269 18.51 -4.04 -10.16
CA HIS A 269 19.61 -4.31 -9.23
C HIS A 269 20.02 -5.80 -9.20
N LEU A 270 19.11 -6.71 -9.52
CA LEU A 270 19.40 -8.15 -9.61
C LEU A 270 20.21 -8.51 -10.86
N LEU A 271 20.25 -7.62 -11.86
CA LEU A 271 21.05 -7.81 -13.08
C LEU A 271 22.48 -7.28 -12.92
N ALA A 272 22.85 -6.72 -11.76
CA ALA A 272 24.17 -6.16 -11.46
C ALA A 272 24.71 -5.16 -12.52
N VAL A 273 23.81 -4.50 -13.27
CA VAL A 273 24.19 -3.46 -14.22
C VAL A 273 24.63 -2.23 -13.44
N SER A 274 25.90 -1.82 -13.58
CA SER A 274 26.42 -0.62 -12.93
C SER A 274 25.58 0.60 -13.31
N GLN A 275 25.01 1.28 -12.31
CA GLN A 275 24.24 2.52 -12.52
C GLN A 275 25.13 3.77 -12.53
N SER A 276 26.42 3.63 -12.25
CA SER A 276 27.37 4.75 -12.11
C SER A 276 28.70 4.45 -12.81
N GLY A 277 28.98 5.23 -13.85
CA GLY A 277 30.30 5.34 -14.47
C GLY A 277 30.43 4.72 -15.87
N PRO A 278 31.34 5.23 -16.71
CA PRO A 278 31.57 4.74 -18.06
C PRO A 278 32.44 3.47 -18.00
N SER A 279 31.84 2.32 -17.69
CA SER A 279 32.54 1.03 -17.80
C SER A 279 31.99 0.19 -18.97
N LYS A 280 32.92 -0.49 -19.63
CA LYS A 280 32.96 -1.00 -21.01
C LYS A 280 31.96 -2.11 -21.40
N SER A 281 30.84 -2.29 -20.70
CA SER A 281 29.81 -3.26 -21.09
C SER A 281 28.42 -2.64 -20.89
N SER A 282 27.89 -1.98 -21.93
CA SER A 282 26.60 -1.32 -21.81
C SER A 282 25.47 -2.34 -21.99
N ILE A 283 24.94 -2.82 -20.86
CA ILE A 283 23.73 -3.65 -20.88
C ILE A 283 22.54 -2.70 -20.97
N SER A 284 21.93 -2.62 -22.14
CA SER A 284 20.73 -1.83 -22.38
C SER A 284 19.47 -2.66 -22.12
N LEU A 285 18.70 -2.27 -21.10
CA LEU A 285 17.41 -2.88 -20.79
C LEU A 285 16.30 -2.12 -21.53
N VAL A 286 15.62 -2.81 -22.44
CA VAL A 286 14.49 -2.23 -23.19
C VAL A 286 13.21 -2.93 -22.79
N HIS A 287 12.24 -2.14 -22.36
CA HIS A 287 10.90 -2.60 -22.09
C HIS A 287 10.02 -2.27 -23.29
N LEU A 288 9.44 -3.30 -23.89
CA LEU A 288 8.44 -3.14 -24.92
C LEU A 288 7.08 -3.48 -24.29
N ALA A 289 6.54 -2.49 -23.57
CA ALA A 289 5.14 -2.51 -23.16
C ALA A 289 4.26 -2.46 -24.41
N THR A 290 3.06 -3.03 -24.34
CA THR A 290 2.01 -2.84 -25.35
C THR A 290 1.59 -1.38 -25.41
N GLU A 291 2.33 -0.56 -26.16
CA GLU A 291 1.86 0.59 -26.94
C GLU A 291 2.98 1.06 -27.90
N SER A 292 2.56 1.51 -29.08
CA SER A 292 3.35 1.88 -30.27
C SER A 292 4.61 2.72 -30.01
N PRO A 293 5.68 2.60 -30.82
CA PRO A 293 6.89 3.40 -30.70
C PRO A 293 6.60 4.87 -31.06
N LYS A 294 6.24 5.69 -30.07
CA LYS A 294 6.48 7.13 -30.18
C LYS A 294 7.89 7.41 -29.71
N ALA A 295 8.76 7.66 -30.68
CA ALA A 295 10.10 8.17 -30.48
C ALA A 295 10.07 9.37 -29.53
N SER A 296 10.70 9.24 -28.36
CA SER A 296 11.05 10.38 -27.52
C SER A 296 12.56 10.34 -27.26
N ASN A 297 13.30 11.06 -28.10
CA ASN A 297 14.68 11.47 -27.85
C ASN A 297 14.69 12.51 -26.72
N GLY A 298 14.50 12.06 -25.48
CA GLY A 298 14.62 12.87 -24.28
C GLY A 298 15.51 12.18 -23.26
N PRO A 299 16.38 12.91 -22.53
CA PRO A 299 17.29 12.31 -21.56
C PRO A 299 16.49 11.57 -20.48
N LEU A 300 16.87 10.31 -20.25
CA LEU A 300 16.31 9.41 -19.25
C LEU A 300 16.52 10.02 -17.86
N LEU A 301 15.46 10.58 -17.28
CA LEU A 301 15.42 10.81 -15.84
C LEU A 301 15.47 9.44 -15.14
N PRO A 302 16.31 9.27 -14.11
CA PRO A 302 16.40 8.00 -13.39
C PRO A 302 15.06 7.73 -12.71
N GLN A 303 14.31 6.75 -13.24
CA GLN A 303 13.19 6.14 -12.55
C GLN A 303 13.73 5.26 -11.41
N ASN A 304 14.01 5.90 -10.28
CA ASN A 304 14.22 5.24 -9.00
C ASN A 304 13.00 5.55 -8.13
N LEU A 305 12.09 4.58 -8.06
CA LEU A 305 11.12 4.38 -6.98
C LEU A 305 11.56 3.15 -6.19
#